data_AF-A0A3B0MPU7-F1
#
_entry.id   AF-A0A3B0MPU7-F1
#
_cell.length_a   1.000
_cell.length_b   1.000
_cell.length_c   1.000
_cell.angle_alpha   90.00
_cell.angle_beta   90.00
_cell.angle_gamma   90.00
#
_symmetry.space_group_name_H-M   'P 1'
#
loop_
_entity.id
_entity.type
_entity.pdbx_description
1 polymer ?
#
loop_
_entity_poly.entity_id
_entity_poly.type
_entity_poly.pdbx_seq_one_letter_code
_entity_poly.pdbx_strand_id
1 'polypeptide(L)'
;MGGLKHVVPRRVHLERSQPEHRKRRVGQYLEKKSDYKKRSDHYHLRERLIQELSLKGRYRNEDEFNYKMIHSRIGEQGEVILPSEDTLKEKKLTKKLKLKRNLDKIGTNLFVLNHISNSHNSKTNGANTISNVPNKKTHIIFSDEDCKNSNSNHKQVNVSLKGLKAPNNLNMLRQELEEKRNVMIGKYKGKRISRVKNTKLHHFSFERDK
;
A
#
# COMPACT_ATOMS: atom_id res chain seq x y z
N MET A 1 -18.46 4.35 56.33
CA MET A 1 -17.17 3.79 55.86
C MET A 1 -17.04 2.36 56.38
N GLY A 2 -17.15 1.32 55.55
CA GLY A 2 -17.19 -0.07 56.02
C GLY A 2 -15.84 -0.55 56.57
N GLY A 3 -15.80 -0.92 57.85
CA GLY A 3 -14.57 -1.16 58.62
C GLY A 3 -13.92 -2.54 58.50
N LEU A 4 -14.53 -3.53 57.84
CA LEU A 4 -13.99 -4.90 57.74
C LEU A 4 -13.88 -5.42 56.29
N LYS A 5 -13.76 -4.53 55.30
CA LYS A 5 -13.80 -4.88 53.86
C LYS A 5 -12.59 -5.71 53.39
N HIS A 6 -11.49 -5.68 54.14
CA HIS A 6 -10.23 -6.34 53.80
C HIS A 6 -10.06 -7.69 54.52
N VAL A 7 -10.91 -7.99 55.52
CA VAL A 7 -10.86 -9.24 56.29
C VAL A 7 -11.54 -10.39 55.54
N VAL A 8 -12.55 -10.08 54.72
CA VAL A 8 -13.22 -11.03 53.83
C VAL A 8 -13.28 -10.44 52.42
N PRO A 9 -12.55 -10.99 51.43
CA PRO A 9 -12.62 -10.48 50.06
C PRO A 9 -14.00 -10.73 49.46
N ARG A 10 -14.59 -9.71 48.81
CA ARG A 10 -15.83 -9.90 48.04
C ARG A 10 -15.53 -10.69 46.77
N ARG A 11 -16.39 -11.65 46.44
CA ARG A 11 -16.30 -12.40 45.18
C ARG A 11 -16.55 -11.47 43.99
N VAL A 12 -15.72 -11.59 42.94
CA VAL A 12 -15.96 -10.92 41.66
C VAL A 12 -16.96 -11.75 40.86
N HIS A 13 -18.03 -11.12 40.40
CA HIS A 13 -19.01 -11.77 39.52
C HIS A 13 -18.54 -11.63 38.07
N LEU A 14 -18.37 -12.76 37.38
CA LEU A 14 -17.96 -12.81 35.98
C LEU A 14 -19.16 -12.63 35.04
N GLU A 15 -18.91 -12.07 33.86
CA GLU A 15 -19.93 -11.87 32.84
C GLU A 15 -20.10 -13.10 31.93
N ARG A 16 -21.32 -13.30 31.41
CA ARG A 16 -21.64 -14.40 30.49
C ARG A 16 -21.35 -14.04 29.02
N SER A 17 -20.88 -15.04 28.27
CA SER A 17 -20.67 -14.96 26.82
C SER A 17 -21.97 -15.10 26.01
N GLN A 18 -21.91 -14.78 24.71
CA GLN A 18 -23.01 -15.02 23.76
C GLN A 18 -23.21 -16.53 23.54
N PRO A 19 -24.45 -17.07 23.56
CA PRO A 19 -24.70 -18.48 23.23
C PRO A 19 -24.19 -18.88 21.85
N GLU A 20 -23.56 -20.05 21.73
CA GLU A 20 -22.90 -20.52 20.50
C GLU A 20 -23.80 -20.47 19.27
N HIS A 21 -25.05 -20.94 19.39
CA HIS A 21 -26.00 -20.99 18.28
C HIS A 21 -26.39 -19.58 17.74
N ARG A 22 -26.19 -18.52 18.52
CA ARG A 22 -26.44 -17.13 18.09
C ARG A 22 -25.20 -16.48 17.51
N LYS A 23 -23.99 -16.87 17.93
CA LYS A 23 -22.74 -16.23 17.51
C LYS A 23 -22.58 -16.14 16.00
N ARG A 24 -22.95 -17.20 15.28
CA ARG A 24 -22.87 -17.24 13.81
C ARG A 24 -23.75 -16.20 13.11
N ARG A 25 -24.87 -15.77 13.74
CA ARG A 25 -25.84 -14.86 13.13
C ARG A 25 -25.66 -13.40 13.56
N VAL A 26 -25.40 -13.16 14.85
CA VAL A 26 -25.39 -11.80 15.44
C VAL A 26 -24.01 -11.34 15.91
N GLY A 27 -22.99 -12.19 15.72
CA GLY A 27 -21.61 -11.89 16.10
C GLY A 27 -21.19 -12.50 17.43
N GLN A 28 -19.88 -12.41 17.68
CA GLN A 28 -19.19 -13.07 18.79
C GLN A 28 -19.60 -12.54 20.18
N TYR A 29 -19.91 -11.25 20.29
CA TYR A 29 -20.11 -10.58 21.56
C TYR A 29 -21.61 -10.38 21.86
N LEU A 30 -21.97 -10.41 23.14
CA LEU A 30 -23.31 -10.08 23.63
C LEU A 30 -23.22 -8.77 24.39
N GLU A 31 -23.74 -7.69 23.78
CA GLU A 31 -23.74 -6.33 24.33
C GLU A 31 -24.27 -6.32 25.78
N LYS A 32 -23.55 -5.64 26.67
CA LYS A 32 -23.94 -5.47 28.08
C LYS A 32 -24.37 -4.04 28.36
N LYS A 33 -24.79 -3.78 29.61
CA LYS A 33 -25.25 -2.44 30.02
C LYS A 33 -24.17 -1.36 29.84
N SER A 34 -22.91 -1.71 30.07
CA SER A 34 -21.76 -0.82 29.85
C SER A 34 -21.63 -0.42 28.38
N ASP A 35 -21.71 -1.39 27.48
CA ASP A 35 -21.66 -1.18 26.02
C ASP A 35 -22.87 -0.39 25.52
N TYR A 36 -24.07 -0.76 25.98
CA TYR A 36 -25.31 -0.03 25.68
C TYR A 36 -25.19 1.43 26.06
N LYS A 37 -24.66 1.73 27.25
CA LYS A 37 -24.49 3.10 27.70
C LYS A 37 -23.57 3.88 26.76
N LYS A 38 -22.41 3.32 26.39
CA LYS A 38 -21.51 3.94 25.40
C LYS A 38 -22.20 4.18 24.06
N ARG A 39 -22.97 3.21 23.58
CA ARG A 39 -23.72 3.32 22.32
C ARG A 39 -24.81 4.38 22.38
N SER A 40 -25.58 4.42 23.48
CA SER A 40 -26.63 5.42 23.72
C SER A 40 -26.06 6.83 23.83
N ASP A 41 -24.97 7.00 24.57
CA ASP A 41 -24.29 8.28 24.73
C ASP A 41 -23.77 8.78 23.37
N HIS A 42 -23.15 7.90 22.57
CA HIS A 42 -22.70 8.25 21.21
C HIS A 42 -23.88 8.61 20.29
N TYR A 43 -24.99 7.87 20.37
CA TYR A 43 -26.20 8.16 19.59
C TYR A 43 -26.76 9.55 19.91
N HIS A 44 -26.97 9.87 21.18
CA HIS A 44 -27.51 11.19 21.58
C HIS A 44 -26.52 12.34 21.33
N LEU A 45 -25.21 12.08 21.31
CA LEU A 45 -24.23 13.08 20.85
C LEU A 45 -24.42 13.38 19.37
N ARG A 46 -24.59 12.36 18.53
CA ARG A 46 -24.79 12.53 17.08
C ARG A 46 -26.13 13.17 16.78
N GLU A 47 -27.18 12.75 17.47
CA GLU A 47 -28.52 13.32 17.36
C GLU A 47 -28.52 14.82 17.66
N ARG A 48 -27.94 15.24 18.81
CA ARG A 48 -27.81 16.66 19.16
C ARG A 48 -27.02 17.45 18.13
N LEU A 49 -25.90 16.89 17.66
CA LEU A 49 -25.08 17.54 16.62
C LEU A 49 -25.86 17.74 15.32
N ILE A 50 -26.62 16.73 14.87
CA ILE A 50 -27.46 16.83 13.66
C ILE A 50 -28.54 17.90 13.84
N GLN A 51 -29.19 17.92 15.01
CA GLN A 51 -30.20 18.95 15.33
C GLN A 51 -29.59 20.35 15.30
N GLU A 52 -28.43 20.55 15.92
CA GLU A 52 -27.72 21.84 15.93
C GLU A 52 -27.32 22.27 14.50
N LEU A 53 -26.76 21.37 13.70
CA LEU A 53 -26.42 21.64 12.30
C LEU A 53 -27.65 21.95 11.45
N SER A 54 -28.77 21.26 11.70
CA SER A 54 -30.03 21.51 11.01
C SER A 54 -30.59 22.89 11.35
N LEU A 55 -30.55 23.30 12.62
CA LEU A 55 -30.93 24.65 13.04
C LEU A 55 -30.03 25.71 12.42
N LYS A 56 -28.70 25.50 12.42
CA LYS A 56 -27.74 26.40 11.74
C LYS A 56 -28.04 26.52 10.24
N GLY A 57 -28.40 25.42 9.58
CA GLY A 57 -28.81 25.45 8.18
C GLY A 57 -30.11 26.22 7.93
N ARG A 58 -31.11 26.07 8.83
CA ARG A 58 -32.40 26.76 8.73
C ARG A 58 -32.30 28.27 8.98
N TYR A 59 -31.49 28.67 9.95
CA TYR A 59 -31.28 30.09 10.31
C TYR A 59 -30.07 30.70 9.61
N ARG A 60 -29.65 30.17 8.46
CA ARG A 60 -28.55 30.74 7.67
C ARG A 60 -28.98 32.09 7.10
N ASN A 61 -28.14 33.10 7.23
CA ASN A 61 -28.32 34.36 6.51
C ASN A 61 -27.90 34.16 5.05
N GLU A 62 -28.82 34.38 4.10
CA GLU A 62 -28.55 34.20 2.67
C GLU A 62 -27.52 35.20 2.14
N ASP A 63 -27.47 36.39 2.74
CA ASP A 63 -26.57 37.50 2.38
C ASP A 63 -25.22 37.46 3.12
N GLU A 64 -24.91 36.38 3.84
CA GLU A 64 -23.64 36.29 4.55
C GLU A 64 -22.43 36.24 3.59
N PHE A 65 -21.40 37.03 3.89
CA PHE A 65 -20.15 37.04 3.13
C PHE A 65 -18.93 36.87 4.03
N ASN A 66 -18.05 35.93 3.66
CA ASN A 66 -16.76 35.70 4.29
C ASN A 66 -15.66 35.71 3.22
N TYR A 67 -14.52 36.37 3.47
CA TYR A 67 -13.39 36.41 2.51
C TYR A 67 -12.85 35.04 2.09
N LYS A 68 -13.07 33.99 2.88
CA LYS A 68 -12.74 32.61 2.50
C LYS A 68 -13.58 32.10 1.31
N MET A 69 -14.79 32.62 1.12
CA MET A 69 -15.69 32.26 0.02
C MET A 69 -15.08 32.55 -1.36
N ILE A 70 -14.20 33.54 -1.46
CA ILE A 70 -13.47 33.89 -2.70
C ILE A 70 -12.57 32.73 -3.17
N HIS A 71 -12.03 31.95 -2.23
CA HIS A 71 -11.02 30.92 -2.50
C HIS A 71 -11.59 29.49 -2.45
N SER A 72 -12.66 29.29 -1.69
CA SER A 72 -13.37 28.00 -1.59
C SER A 72 -14.16 27.72 -2.87
N ARG A 73 -14.34 26.44 -3.19
CA ARG A 73 -15.16 26.01 -4.32
C ARG A 73 -16.26 25.08 -3.83
N ILE A 74 -17.43 25.20 -4.41
CA ILE A 74 -18.57 24.31 -4.18
C ILE A 74 -18.68 23.41 -5.42
N GLY A 75 -18.83 22.11 -5.21
CA GLY A 75 -19.05 21.13 -6.28
C GLY A 75 -20.47 21.23 -6.85
N GLU A 76 -20.72 20.53 -7.96
CA GLU A 76 -22.03 20.54 -8.64
C GLU A 76 -23.17 20.06 -7.73
N GLN A 77 -22.86 19.20 -6.77
CA GLN A 77 -23.82 18.63 -5.81
C GLN A 77 -23.93 19.45 -4.49
N GLY A 78 -23.37 20.67 -4.45
CA GLY A 78 -23.42 21.52 -3.26
C GLY A 78 -22.40 21.17 -2.16
N GLU A 79 -21.46 20.25 -2.43
CA GLU A 79 -20.40 19.88 -1.50
C GLU A 79 -19.26 20.90 -1.46
N VAL A 80 -18.74 21.18 -0.26
CA VAL A 80 -17.59 22.09 -0.10
C VAL A 80 -16.30 21.35 -0.48
N ILE A 81 -15.65 21.78 -1.56
CA ILE A 81 -14.37 21.24 -1.99
C ILE A 81 -13.26 21.95 -1.22
N LEU A 82 -12.80 21.31 -0.15
CA LEU A 82 -11.63 21.77 0.61
C LEU A 82 -10.35 21.27 -0.09
N PRO A 83 -9.46 22.17 -0.56
CA PRO A 83 -8.18 21.74 -1.09
C PRO A 83 -7.35 21.10 0.03
N SER A 84 -6.86 19.88 -0.19
CA SER A 84 -5.93 19.25 0.75
C SER A 84 -4.67 20.11 0.92
N GLU A 85 -4.07 20.11 2.11
CA GLU A 85 -2.83 20.83 2.43
C GLU A 85 -1.72 20.60 1.39
N ASP A 86 -1.62 19.37 0.87
CA ASP A 86 -0.64 19.03 -0.16
C ASP A 86 -0.94 19.74 -1.48
N THR A 87 -2.21 19.87 -1.84
CA THR A 87 -2.63 20.59 -3.06
C THR A 87 -2.35 22.09 -2.93
N LEU A 88 -2.49 22.65 -1.73
CA LEU A 88 -2.16 24.06 -1.45
C LEU A 88 -0.65 24.30 -1.56
N LYS A 89 0.16 23.42 -0.97
CA LYS A 89 1.63 23.45 -1.07
C LYS A 89 2.09 23.30 -2.52
N GLU A 90 1.45 22.42 -3.28
CA GLU A 90 1.77 22.23 -4.69
C GLU A 90 1.40 23.46 -5.53
N LYS A 91 0.24 24.10 -5.31
CA LYS A 91 -0.14 25.32 -6.03
C LYS A 91 0.87 26.45 -5.85
N LYS A 92 1.42 26.62 -4.64
CA LYS A 92 2.45 27.62 -4.31
C LYS A 92 3.81 27.37 -4.97
N LEU A 93 4.02 26.17 -5.51
CA LEU A 93 5.33 25.75 -5.98
C LEU A 93 5.61 26.20 -7.42
N THR A 94 6.81 26.75 -7.66
CA THR A 94 7.24 27.11 -9.02
C THR A 94 7.33 25.86 -9.91
N LYS A 95 7.19 26.02 -11.24
CA LYS A 95 7.28 24.91 -12.21
C LYS A 95 8.56 24.07 -12.02
N LYS A 96 9.70 24.73 -11.78
CA LYS A 96 11.01 24.10 -11.50
C LYS A 96 10.97 23.23 -10.24
N LEU A 97 10.43 23.77 -9.15
CA LEU A 97 10.35 23.04 -7.89
C LEU A 97 9.34 21.88 -7.96
N LYS A 98 8.23 22.02 -8.70
CA LYS A 98 7.29 20.92 -8.99
C LYS A 98 7.99 19.78 -9.70
N LEU A 99 8.74 20.10 -10.75
CA LEU A 99 9.55 19.12 -11.46
C LEU A 99 10.53 18.43 -10.49
N LYS A 100 11.30 19.20 -9.71
CA LYS A 100 12.27 18.64 -8.76
C LYS A 100 11.60 17.66 -7.79
N ARG A 101 10.49 18.04 -7.16
CA ARG A 101 9.77 17.14 -6.23
C ARG A 101 9.29 15.86 -6.91
N ASN A 102 8.77 15.95 -8.14
CA ASN A 102 8.33 14.78 -8.90
C ASN A 102 9.50 13.89 -9.32
N LEU A 103 10.63 14.48 -9.71
CA LEU A 103 11.86 13.73 -10.00
C LEU A 103 12.42 13.05 -8.75
N ASP A 104 12.42 13.74 -7.61
CA ASP A 104 12.85 13.19 -6.31
C ASP A 104 11.99 11.97 -5.94
N LYS A 105 10.65 12.06 -6.07
CA LYS A 105 9.72 10.94 -5.85
C LYS A 105 10.00 9.73 -6.76
N ILE A 106 10.29 9.98 -8.04
CA ILE A 106 10.65 8.89 -8.97
C ILE A 106 12.00 8.28 -8.56
N GLY A 107 12.97 9.12 -8.19
CA GLY A 107 14.29 8.69 -7.75
C GLY A 107 14.23 7.80 -6.51
N THR A 108 13.44 8.17 -5.51
CA THR A 108 13.24 7.34 -4.30
C THR A 108 12.62 6.00 -4.65
N ASN A 109 11.60 5.97 -5.53
CA ASN A 109 10.97 4.72 -5.96
C ASN A 109 11.95 3.82 -6.72
N LEU A 110 12.76 4.39 -7.62
CA LEU A 110 13.78 3.66 -8.35
C LEU A 110 14.86 3.09 -7.41
N PHE A 111 15.28 3.85 -6.41
CA PHE A 111 16.21 3.38 -5.38
C PHE A 111 15.65 2.17 -4.62
N VAL A 112 14.38 2.24 -4.20
CA VAL A 112 13.70 1.12 -3.52
C VAL A 112 13.62 -0.11 -4.43
N LEU A 113 13.25 0.05 -5.70
CA LEU A 113 13.19 -1.07 -6.66
C LEU A 113 14.55 -1.72 -6.88
N ASN A 114 15.61 -0.92 -7.02
CA ASN A 114 16.97 -1.44 -7.16
C ASN A 114 17.41 -2.18 -5.89
N HIS A 115 17.09 -1.65 -4.71
CA HIS A 115 17.37 -2.32 -3.44
C HIS A 115 16.66 -3.67 -3.33
N ILE A 116 15.38 -3.72 -3.67
CA ILE A 116 14.59 -4.96 -3.71
C ILE A 116 15.21 -5.97 -4.69
N SER A 117 15.54 -5.54 -5.91
CA SER A 117 16.16 -6.39 -6.93
C SER A 117 17.50 -6.96 -6.46
N ASN A 118 18.37 -6.12 -5.88
CA ASN A 118 19.66 -6.54 -5.35
C ASN A 118 19.50 -7.53 -4.18
N SER A 119 18.51 -7.32 -3.30
CA SER A 119 18.18 -8.23 -2.21
C SER A 119 17.68 -9.60 -2.72
N HIS A 120 16.89 -9.60 -3.80
CA HIS A 120 16.48 -10.85 -4.44
C HIS A 120 17.69 -11.57 -5.05
N ASN A 121 18.55 -10.86 -5.79
CA ASN A 121 19.73 -11.44 -6.44
C ASN A 121 20.75 -12.00 -5.42
N SER A 122 20.95 -11.35 -4.29
CA SER A 122 21.83 -11.88 -3.24
C SER A 122 21.28 -13.16 -2.63
N LYS A 123 19.96 -13.22 -2.36
CA LYS A 123 19.28 -14.43 -1.87
C LYS A 123 19.33 -15.58 -2.87
N THR A 124 19.17 -15.32 -4.17
CA THR A 124 19.29 -16.36 -5.19
C THR A 124 20.70 -16.90 -5.30
N ASN A 125 21.72 -16.04 -5.22
CA ASN A 125 23.12 -16.47 -5.28
C ASN A 125 23.51 -17.33 -4.08
N GLY A 126 23.07 -16.95 -2.86
CA GLY A 126 23.28 -17.78 -1.66
C GLY A 126 22.50 -19.10 -1.68
N ALA A 127 21.31 -19.13 -2.30
CA ALA A 127 20.56 -20.37 -2.50
C ALA A 127 21.25 -21.31 -3.51
N ASN A 128 21.82 -20.78 -4.59
CA ASN A 128 22.55 -21.56 -5.59
C ASN A 128 23.80 -22.24 -5.01
N THR A 129 24.45 -21.65 -4.00
CA THR A 129 25.59 -22.28 -3.30
C THR A 129 25.18 -23.37 -2.32
N ILE A 130 23.94 -23.34 -1.80
CA ILE A 130 23.43 -24.30 -0.79
C ILE A 130 22.64 -25.44 -1.45
N SER A 131 22.17 -25.24 -2.67
CA SER A 131 21.38 -26.23 -3.35
C SER A 131 22.28 -27.31 -3.97
N ASN A 132 22.26 -28.52 -3.40
CA ASN A 132 22.58 -29.78 -4.07
C ASN A 132 21.55 -30.04 -5.21
N VAL A 133 21.32 -29.06 -6.08
CA VAL A 133 20.52 -29.26 -7.29
C VAL A 133 21.40 -30.12 -8.20
N PRO A 134 20.94 -31.33 -8.59
CA PRO A 134 21.73 -32.17 -9.48
C PRO A 134 21.96 -31.39 -10.76
N ASN A 135 23.22 -31.05 -11.01
CA ASN A 135 23.62 -30.48 -12.29
C ASN A 135 23.16 -31.48 -13.36
N LYS A 136 22.34 -31.06 -14.32
CA LYS A 136 21.84 -31.95 -15.39
C LYS A 136 22.96 -32.44 -16.32
N LYS A 137 24.22 -32.11 -16.02
CA LYS A 137 25.39 -32.74 -16.62
C LYS A 137 25.46 -34.18 -16.10
N THR A 138 25.16 -35.13 -16.97
CA THR A 138 25.42 -36.55 -16.73
C THR A 138 26.92 -36.74 -16.50
N HIS A 139 27.32 -37.15 -15.30
CA HIS A 139 28.71 -37.53 -15.05
C HIS A 139 28.99 -38.83 -15.81
N ILE A 140 29.87 -38.80 -16.80
CA ILE A 140 30.30 -39.99 -17.53
C ILE A 140 31.43 -40.62 -16.72
N ILE A 141 31.22 -41.83 -16.22
CA ILE A 141 32.25 -42.63 -15.54
C ILE A 141 32.79 -43.60 -16.58
N PHE A 142 34.10 -43.57 -16.81
CA PHE A 142 34.79 -44.59 -17.62
C PHE A 142 35.32 -45.67 -16.67
N SER A 143 35.11 -46.93 -17.01
CA SER A 143 35.61 -48.10 -16.25
C SER A 143 36.13 -49.12 -17.24
N ASP A 144 37.35 -49.60 -17.02
CA ASP A 144 38.09 -50.44 -17.97
C ASP A 144 37.78 -51.95 -17.81
N GLU A 145 36.70 -52.30 -17.09
CA GLU A 145 36.27 -53.68 -16.82
C GLU A 145 34.75 -53.81 -17.07
N ASP A 146 34.32 -54.84 -17.80
CA ASP A 146 32.91 -55.13 -18.15
C ASP A 146 32.11 -55.63 -16.92
N CYS A 147 31.91 -54.76 -15.93
CA CYS A 147 31.17 -55.07 -14.71
C CYS A 147 29.75 -54.49 -14.78
N LYS A 148 28.76 -55.38 -14.66
CA LYS A 148 27.32 -55.11 -14.76
C LYS A 148 26.81 -54.04 -13.79
N ASN A 149 25.89 -53.20 -14.29
CA ASN A 149 25.08 -52.20 -13.60
C ASN A 149 24.87 -52.46 -12.09
N SER A 150 25.51 -51.66 -11.24
CA SER A 150 25.12 -51.52 -9.86
C SER A 150 24.11 -50.37 -9.74
N ASN A 151 22.86 -50.69 -9.39
CA ASN A 151 21.80 -49.71 -9.14
C ASN A 151 22.17 -48.85 -7.91
N SER A 152 22.67 -47.63 -8.14
CA SER A 152 22.83 -46.66 -7.06
C SER A 152 21.50 -45.94 -6.81
N ASN A 153 20.85 -46.27 -5.68
CA ASN A 153 19.61 -45.66 -5.23
C ASN A 153 19.87 -44.23 -4.72
N HIS A 154 19.90 -43.24 -5.61
CA HIS A 154 19.93 -41.83 -5.17
C HIS A 154 18.50 -41.31 -4.96
N LYS A 155 18.08 -41.18 -3.68
CA LYS A 155 16.81 -40.55 -3.30
C LYS A 155 16.78 -39.08 -3.79
N GLN A 156 15.95 -38.78 -4.79
CA GLN A 156 15.66 -37.41 -5.20
C GLN A 156 14.75 -36.75 -4.15
N VAL A 157 15.29 -35.79 -3.39
CA VAL A 157 14.49 -34.92 -2.54
C VAL A 157 13.98 -33.76 -3.40
N ASN A 158 12.72 -33.84 -3.83
CA ASN A 158 12.05 -32.75 -4.55
C ASN A 158 11.70 -31.62 -3.57
N VAL A 159 12.59 -30.65 -3.41
CA VAL A 159 12.25 -29.39 -2.72
C VAL A 159 11.49 -28.51 -3.73
N SER A 160 10.19 -28.40 -3.53
CA SER A 160 9.34 -27.51 -4.31
C SER A 160 9.68 -26.05 -3.96
N LEU A 161 10.44 -25.37 -4.82
CA LEU A 161 10.65 -23.92 -4.78
C LEU A 161 9.36 -23.20 -5.23
N LYS A 162 8.32 -23.26 -4.40
CA LYS A 162 7.15 -22.38 -4.52
C LYS A 162 7.54 -21.00 -3.99
N GLY A 163 7.90 -20.07 -4.87
CA GLY A 163 8.16 -18.69 -4.44
C GLY A 163 8.70 -17.71 -5.48
N LEU A 164 9.20 -18.15 -6.63
CA LEU A 164 9.81 -17.25 -7.62
C LEU A 164 8.76 -16.66 -8.57
N LYS A 165 7.83 -15.84 -8.06
CA LYS A 165 6.96 -15.05 -8.93
C LYS A 165 7.70 -13.79 -9.42
N ALA A 166 8.28 -13.93 -10.60
CA ALA A 166 8.51 -12.96 -11.69
C ALA A 166 9.36 -11.67 -11.41
N PRO A 167 10.69 -11.71 -11.63
CA PRO A 167 11.51 -10.49 -11.81
C PRO A 167 11.03 -9.56 -12.94
N ASN A 168 10.23 -10.09 -13.88
CA ASN A 168 9.71 -9.37 -15.04
C ASN A 168 8.82 -8.16 -14.65
N ASN A 169 8.04 -8.27 -13.57
CA ASN A 169 7.15 -7.17 -13.16
C ASN A 169 7.94 -5.98 -12.58
N LEU A 170 9.04 -6.25 -11.87
CA LEU A 170 9.90 -5.20 -11.30
C LEU A 170 10.68 -4.47 -12.38
N ASN A 171 11.19 -5.20 -13.38
CA ASN A 171 11.88 -4.61 -14.52
C ASN A 171 10.94 -3.73 -15.36
N MET A 172 9.70 -4.19 -15.60
CA MET A 172 8.68 -3.38 -16.28
C MET A 172 8.35 -2.09 -15.51
N LEU A 173 8.19 -2.18 -14.19
CA LEU A 173 7.91 -1.02 -13.35
C LEU A 173 9.09 -0.03 -13.32
N ARG A 174 10.32 -0.56 -13.28
CA ARG A 174 11.54 0.24 -13.39
C ARG A 174 11.58 1.00 -14.72
N GLN A 175 11.34 0.32 -15.84
CA GLN A 175 11.28 0.95 -17.16
C GLN A 175 10.21 2.04 -17.20
N GLU A 176 9.00 1.77 -16.67
CA GLU A 176 7.93 2.77 -16.62
C GLU A 176 8.31 4.02 -15.81
N LEU A 177 9.02 3.87 -14.69
CA LEU A 177 9.50 4.99 -13.89
C LEU A 177 10.59 5.80 -14.62
N GLU A 178 11.53 5.13 -15.30
CA GLU A 178 12.57 5.77 -16.11
C GLU A 178 11.96 6.53 -17.30
N GLU A 179 10.99 5.94 -18.00
CA GLU A 179 10.24 6.59 -19.07
C GLU A 179 9.47 7.82 -18.54
N LYS A 180 8.75 7.70 -17.42
CA LYS A 180 8.07 8.83 -16.77
C LYS A 180 9.05 9.96 -16.44
N ARG A 181 10.23 9.62 -15.91
CA ARG A 181 11.31 10.59 -15.61
C ARG A 181 11.74 11.34 -16.88
N ASN A 182 12.04 10.60 -17.95
CA ASN A 182 12.52 11.16 -19.21
C ASN A 182 11.47 12.06 -19.87
N VAL A 183 10.21 11.64 -19.88
CA VAL A 183 9.09 12.45 -20.39
C VAL A 183 8.94 13.75 -19.59
N MET A 184 9.01 13.70 -18.25
CA MET A 184 8.90 14.91 -17.43
C MET A 184 10.06 15.89 -17.69
N ILE A 185 11.29 15.40 -17.79
CA ILE A 185 12.46 16.22 -18.12
C ILE A 185 12.33 16.82 -19.52
N GLY A 186 11.96 16.00 -20.51
CA GLY A 186 11.78 16.45 -21.88
C GLY A 186 10.71 17.54 -22.01
N LYS A 187 9.54 17.34 -21.38
CA LYS A 187 8.46 18.35 -21.34
C LYS A 187 8.92 19.66 -20.70
N TYR A 188 9.66 19.60 -19.59
CA TYR A 188 10.18 20.79 -18.93
C TYR A 188 11.22 21.53 -19.78
N LYS A 189 12.07 20.81 -20.51
CA LYS A 189 13.03 21.37 -21.47
C LYS A 189 12.36 21.85 -22.78
N GLY A 190 11.05 21.69 -22.95
CA GLY A 190 10.33 22.10 -24.16
C GLY A 190 10.54 21.17 -25.37
N LYS A 191 11.04 19.95 -25.16
CA LYS A 191 11.30 18.99 -26.24
C LYS A 191 9.98 18.48 -26.85
N ARG A 192 9.98 18.27 -28.16
CA ARG A 192 8.86 17.59 -28.86
C ARG A 192 8.90 16.11 -28.53
N ILE A 193 7.81 15.61 -27.95
CA ILE A 193 7.64 14.20 -27.57
C ILE A 193 6.38 13.69 -28.25
N SER A 194 6.53 12.69 -29.13
CA SER A 194 5.40 11.99 -29.75
C SER A 194 5.22 10.61 -29.12
N ARG A 195 3.97 10.14 -29.02
CA ARG A 195 3.68 8.78 -28.57
C ARG A 195 3.61 7.86 -29.79
N VAL A 196 4.28 6.71 -29.72
CA VAL A 196 4.23 5.72 -30.80
C VAL A 196 2.84 5.06 -30.82
N LYS A 197 2.21 4.99 -32.00
CA LYS A 197 0.86 4.41 -32.16
C LYS A 197 0.81 3.00 -31.58
N ASN A 198 -0.29 2.68 -30.90
CA ASN A 198 -0.57 1.36 -30.28
C ASN A 198 0.45 0.88 -29.22
N THR A 199 1.33 1.77 -28.71
CA THR A 199 2.27 1.40 -27.64
C THR A 199 2.27 2.43 -26.50
N LYS A 200 2.97 2.10 -25.40
CA LYS A 200 3.26 3.04 -24.30
C LYS A 200 4.57 3.82 -24.52
N LEU A 201 5.27 3.58 -25.63
CA LEU A 201 6.58 4.17 -25.90
C LEU A 201 6.45 5.62 -26.39
N HIS A 202 7.42 6.43 -25.98
CA HIS A 202 7.57 7.82 -26.38
C HIS A 202 8.79 7.99 -27.28
N HIS A 203 8.59 8.65 -28.43
CA HIS A 203 9.67 9.08 -29.31
C HIS A 203 10.07 10.52 -28.95
N PHE A 204 11.36 10.72 -28.74
CA PHE A 204 11.97 12.01 -28.43
C PHE A 204 12.68 12.51 -29.68
N SER A 205 12.45 13.76 -30.07
CA SER A 205 13.21 14.38 -31.15
C SER A 205 14.70 14.40 -30.82
N PHE A 206 15.52 14.01 -31.79
CA PHE A 206 16.97 14.06 -31.65
C PHE A 206 17.43 15.52 -31.56
N GLU A 207 18.07 15.87 -30.46
CA GLU A 207 18.75 17.15 -30.27
C GLU A 207 20.17 16.82 -29.85
N ARG A 208 21.16 17.38 -30.55
CA ARG A 208 22.55 17.27 -30.13
C ARG A 208 22.72 18.14 -28.90
N ASP A 209 23.17 17.54 -27.79
CA ASP A 209 23.52 18.31 -26.60
C ASP A 209 24.64 19.31 -26.98
N LYS A 210 24.44 20.57 -26.63
CA LYS A 210 25.39 21.66 -26.87
C LYS A 210 26.49 21.66 -25.83
#